data_AF-A0A382ZBP7-F1
#
_entry.id   AF-A0A382ZBP7-F1
#
_cell.length_a   1.000
_cell.length_b   1.000
_cell.length_c   1.000
_cell.angle_alpha   90.00
_cell.angle_beta   90.00
_cell.angle_gamma   90.00
#
_symmetry.space_group_name_H-M   'P 1'
#
loop_
_entity.id
_entity.type
_entity.pdbx_description
1 polymer ?
#
loop_
_entity_poly.entity_id
_entity_poly.type
_entity_poly.pdbx_seq_one_letter_code
_entity_poly.pdbx_strand_id
1 'polypeptide(L)'
;MNGRTKLRKSILEDSGIYNQHDRTVRVDRLKEDRPVRSLKVLILRRYPPRLVSSRKWTGYVAAACGRDDTGVVGLVLWDKQIDMVATGDVVLIQNGWCKRRMGERVVSTGRSGSLSVVGNQSL
;
A
#
# COMPACT_ATOMS: atom_id res chain seq x y z
N MET A 1 -13.66 -32.49 -10.04
CA MET A 1 -12.58 -31.99 -9.15
C MET A 1 -12.98 -30.61 -8.62
N ASN A 2 -12.94 -30.36 -7.29
CA ASN A 2 -12.83 -29.05 -6.61
C ASN A 2 -13.30 -29.04 -5.13
N GLY A 3 -13.54 -30.18 -4.50
CA GLY A 3 -13.89 -30.24 -3.07
C GLY A 3 -12.81 -29.70 -2.13
N ARG A 4 -11.53 -29.88 -2.47
CA ARG A 4 -10.38 -29.42 -1.66
C ARG A 4 -10.26 -27.89 -1.59
N THR A 5 -10.69 -27.17 -2.64
CA THR A 5 -10.64 -25.70 -2.68
C THR A 5 -11.75 -25.08 -1.82
N LYS A 6 -12.94 -25.69 -1.81
CA LYS A 6 -14.05 -25.28 -0.92
C LYS A 6 -13.72 -25.49 0.55
N LEU A 7 -13.12 -26.64 0.90
CA LEU A 7 -12.69 -26.97 2.26
C LEU A 7 -11.61 -26.01 2.78
N ARG A 8 -10.63 -25.63 1.95
CA ARG A 8 -9.63 -24.62 2.35
C ARG A 8 -10.28 -23.27 2.63
N LYS A 9 -11.26 -22.86 1.82
CA LYS A 9 -11.98 -21.60 2.02
C LYS A 9 -12.77 -21.60 3.34
N SER A 10 -13.49 -22.70 3.64
CA SER A 10 -14.24 -22.82 4.90
C SER A 10 -13.32 -22.91 6.12
N ILE A 11 -12.19 -23.62 6.04
CA ILE A 11 -11.20 -23.68 7.14
C ILE A 11 -10.58 -22.30 7.42
N LEU A 12 -10.37 -21.48 6.38
CA LEU A 12 -9.88 -20.10 6.52
C LEU A 12 -10.96 -19.16 7.09
N GLU A 13 -12.23 -19.40 6.81
CA GLU A 13 -13.38 -18.64 7.35
C GLU A 13 -13.65 -19.02 8.82
N ASP A 14 -13.58 -20.30 9.19
CA ASP A 14 -13.90 -20.82 10.53
C ASP A 14 -12.78 -20.61 11.56
N SER A 15 -11.53 -20.39 11.12
CA SER A 15 -10.36 -20.24 12.01
C SER A 15 -10.23 -18.85 12.65
N GLY A 16 -11.10 -17.89 12.34
CA GLY A 16 -11.01 -16.53 12.87
C GLY A 16 -9.75 -15.75 12.44
N ILE A 17 -8.99 -16.27 11.46
CA ILE A 17 -7.79 -15.63 10.88
C ILE A 17 -8.18 -14.55 9.86
N TYR A 18 -9.43 -14.54 9.37
CA TYR A 18 -10.01 -13.36 8.71
C TYR A 18 -10.31 -12.28 9.76
N ASN A 19 -9.30 -11.43 9.99
CA ASN A 19 -9.30 -10.33 10.93
C ASN A 19 -10.54 -9.46 10.78
N GLN A 20 -11.48 -9.66 11.69
CA GLN A 20 -12.61 -8.78 11.91
C GLN A 20 -12.02 -7.42 12.33
N HIS A 21 -12.10 -6.44 11.41
CA HIS A 21 -11.57 -5.06 11.47
C HIS A 21 -10.24 -4.76 10.73
N ASP A 22 -9.95 -5.37 9.59
CA ASP A 22 -9.05 -4.71 8.63
C ASP A 22 -9.73 -3.46 8.04
N ARG A 23 -9.56 -2.31 8.71
CA ARG A 23 -10.13 -1.00 8.31
C ARG A 23 -9.35 -0.35 7.16
N THR A 24 -8.71 -1.14 6.31
CA THR A 24 -8.03 -0.65 5.12
C THR A 24 -9.02 -0.32 4.01
N VAL A 25 -8.76 0.77 3.30
CA VAL A 25 -9.50 1.11 2.09
C VAL A 25 -8.95 0.29 0.92
N ARG A 26 -9.85 -0.19 0.07
CA ARG A 26 -9.52 -0.86 -1.20
C ARG A 26 -9.05 0.17 -2.24
N VAL A 27 -8.18 -0.26 -3.15
CA VAL A 27 -7.58 0.63 -4.16
C VAL A 27 -8.64 1.26 -5.08
N ASP A 28 -9.64 0.51 -5.52
CA ASP A 28 -10.74 1.04 -6.34
C ASP A 28 -11.58 2.12 -5.66
N ARG A 29 -11.61 2.11 -4.32
CA ARG A 29 -12.34 3.08 -3.48
C ARG A 29 -11.51 4.32 -3.13
N LEU A 30 -10.25 4.39 -3.55
CA LEU A 30 -9.42 5.57 -3.34
C LEU A 30 -9.99 6.77 -4.10
N LYS A 31 -10.24 7.85 -3.35
CA LYS A 31 -10.65 9.15 -3.90
C LYS A 31 -9.45 10.07 -3.97
N GLU A 32 -9.32 10.78 -5.08
CA GLU A 32 -8.28 11.79 -5.29
C GLU A 32 -8.52 13.00 -4.38
N ASP A 33 -7.42 13.69 -4.02
CA ASP A 33 -7.44 14.88 -3.17
C ASP A 33 -8.12 14.65 -1.82
N ARG A 34 -7.96 13.44 -1.27
CA ARG A 34 -8.54 13.04 0.01
C ARG A 34 -7.52 12.31 0.90
N PRO A 35 -7.69 12.38 2.24
CA PRO A 35 -6.96 11.53 3.17
C PRO A 35 -7.24 10.04 2.94
N VAL A 36 -6.23 9.23 3.19
CA VAL A 36 -6.28 7.76 3.17
C VAL A 36 -5.92 7.28 4.56
N ARG A 37 -6.93 6.91 5.36
CA ARG A 37 -6.71 6.52 6.77
C ARG A 37 -5.80 5.31 6.90
N SER A 38 -6.04 4.28 6.09
CA SER A 38 -5.31 3.02 6.12
C SER A 38 -5.41 2.36 4.75
N LEU A 39 -4.29 1.96 4.15
CA LEU A 39 -4.23 1.27 2.85
C LEU A 39 -3.20 0.16 2.94
N LYS A 40 -3.58 -1.07 2.57
CA LYS A 40 -2.68 -2.22 2.54
C LYS A 40 -2.53 -2.71 1.10
N VAL A 41 -1.30 -2.85 0.63
CA VAL A 41 -1.01 -3.22 -0.76
C VAL A 41 0.26 -4.07 -0.87
N LEU A 42 0.29 -4.97 -1.84
CA LEU A 42 1.50 -5.65 -2.29
C LEU A 42 2.32 -4.73 -3.18
N ILE A 43 3.61 -4.62 -2.91
CA ILE A 43 4.55 -3.88 -3.74
C ILE A 43 4.91 -4.71 -4.98
N LEU A 44 4.48 -4.23 -6.14
CA LEU A 44 4.81 -4.81 -7.44
C LEU A 44 6.16 -4.35 -7.96
N ARG A 45 6.53 -3.10 -7.68
CA ARG A 45 7.77 -2.49 -8.19
C ARG A 45 8.19 -1.31 -7.33
N ARG A 46 9.50 -1.17 -7.13
CA ARG A 46 10.16 0.05 -6.64
C ARG A 46 11.07 0.61 -7.73
N TYR A 47 11.04 1.93 -7.93
CA TYR A 47 11.90 2.63 -8.89
C TYR A 47 13.12 3.24 -8.19
N PRO A 48 14.20 3.55 -8.93
CA PRO A 48 15.38 4.20 -8.35
C PRO A 48 15.04 5.49 -7.59
N PRO A 49 15.68 5.74 -6.43
CA PRO A 49 15.49 6.97 -5.68
C PRO A 49 16.05 8.17 -6.44
N ARG A 50 15.46 9.35 -6.20
CA ARG A 50 15.97 10.64 -6.67
C ARG A 50 15.92 11.67 -5.55
N LEU A 51 16.85 12.62 -5.58
CA LEU A 51 16.84 13.76 -4.67
C LEU A 51 15.77 14.77 -5.13
N VAL A 52 14.94 15.23 -4.22
CA VAL A 52 14.00 16.34 -4.44
C VAL A 52 14.31 17.43 -3.44
N SER A 53 14.35 18.67 -3.91
CA SER A 53 14.55 19.86 -3.09
C SER A 53 13.46 20.89 -3.36
N SER A 54 12.95 21.49 -2.29
CA SER A 54 11.98 22.57 -2.31
C SER A 54 12.26 23.51 -1.13
N ARG A 55 11.67 24.72 -1.14
CA ARG A 55 11.77 25.65 0.00
C ARG A 55 11.39 25.04 1.36
N LYS A 56 10.54 24.00 1.36
CA LYS A 56 9.95 23.44 2.58
C LYS A 56 10.57 22.12 3.01
N TRP A 57 11.34 21.45 2.13
CA TRP A 57 11.91 20.13 2.38
C TRP A 57 12.89 19.72 1.28
N THR A 58 13.97 19.04 1.68
CA THR A 58 14.95 18.38 0.79
C THR A 58 15.19 16.97 1.30
N GLY A 59 15.21 15.99 0.40
CA GLY A 59 15.50 14.59 0.73
C GLY A 59 15.22 13.64 -0.43
N TYR A 60 15.37 12.35 -0.20
CA TYR A 60 15.23 11.34 -1.24
C TYR A 60 13.79 10.86 -1.33
N VAL A 61 13.32 10.66 -2.57
CA VAL A 61 12.03 10.03 -2.85
C VAL A 61 12.19 8.95 -3.91
N ALA A 62 11.42 7.88 -3.78
CA ALA A 62 11.28 6.87 -4.82
C ALA A 62 9.81 6.67 -5.17
N ALA A 63 9.54 6.41 -6.45
CA ALA A 63 8.23 5.92 -6.85
C ALA A 63 8.14 4.41 -6.58
N ALA A 64 6.94 3.93 -6.26
CA ALA A 64 6.64 2.51 -6.21
C ALA A 64 5.23 2.23 -6.76
N CYS A 65 4.96 0.97 -7.06
CA CYS A 65 3.67 0.49 -7.55
C CYS A 65 3.13 -0.54 -6.55
N GLY A 66 1.96 -0.27 -5.99
CA GLY A 66 1.25 -1.17 -5.09
C GLY A 66 0.00 -1.75 -5.76
N ARG A 67 -0.48 -2.92 -5.29
CA ARG A 67 -1.78 -3.46 -5.67
C ARG A 67 -2.52 -4.13 -4.52
N ASP A 68 -3.83 -4.22 -4.67
CA ASP A 68 -4.67 -5.21 -4.00
C ASP A 68 -5.44 -6.03 -5.05
N ASP A 69 -6.52 -6.69 -4.65
CA ASP A 69 -7.40 -7.46 -5.54
C ASP A 69 -8.33 -6.58 -6.39
N THR A 70 -8.43 -5.27 -6.11
CA THR A 70 -9.28 -4.32 -6.85
C THR A 70 -8.55 -3.46 -7.85
N GLY A 71 -7.25 -3.30 -7.71
CA GLY A 71 -6.51 -2.47 -8.64
C GLY A 71 -5.08 -2.17 -8.24
N VAL A 72 -4.51 -1.21 -8.96
CA VAL A 72 -3.13 -0.78 -8.85
C VAL A 72 -3.11 0.69 -8.43
N VAL A 73 -2.12 1.06 -7.63
CA VAL A 73 -1.93 2.42 -7.12
C VAL A 73 -0.45 2.78 -7.14
N GLY A 74 -0.15 4.02 -7.53
CA GLY A 74 1.20 4.55 -7.37
C GLY A 74 1.48 4.91 -5.91
N LEU A 75 2.73 4.78 -5.47
CA LEU A 75 3.18 5.18 -4.14
C LEU A 75 4.36 6.14 -4.24
N VAL A 76 4.49 7.03 -3.26
CA VAL A 76 5.72 7.82 -3.03
C VAL A 76 6.33 7.40 -1.71
N LEU A 77 7.53 6.85 -1.78
CA LEU A 77 8.36 6.46 -0.64
C LEU A 77 9.32 7.61 -0.30
N TRP A 78 9.41 7.96 0.98
CA TRP A 78 10.26 9.05 1.49
C TRP A 78 11.43 8.53 2.32
N ASP A 79 12.63 9.03 2.06
CA ASP A 79 13.86 8.75 2.81
C ASP A 79 13.97 7.27 3.21
N LYS A 80 13.92 6.98 4.51
CA LYS A 80 14.08 5.63 5.08
C LYS A 80 13.06 4.62 4.55
N GLN A 81 11.88 5.05 4.12
CA GLN A 81 10.88 4.14 3.52
C GLN A 81 11.40 3.49 2.22
N ILE A 82 12.33 4.14 1.52
CA ILE A 82 12.92 3.64 0.29
C ILE A 82 13.73 2.36 0.55
N ASP A 83 14.44 2.33 1.68
CA ASP A 83 15.29 1.20 2.09
C ASP A 83 14.49 0.12 2.83
N MET A 84 13.38 0.51 3.47
CA MET A 84 12.49 -0.42 4.16
C MET A 84 11.65 -1.30 3.21
N VAL A 85 11.46 -0.89 1.96
CA VAL A 85 10.47 -1.50 1.05
C VAL A 85 11.15 -2.19 -0.14
N ALA A 86 10.84 -3.47 -0.33
CA ALA A 86 11.23 -4.28 -1.46
C ALA A 86 10.03 -4.69 -2.33
N THR A 87 10.30 -5.11 -3.56
CA THR A 87 9.31 -5.78 -4.40
C THR A 87 8.90 -7.09 -3.74
N GLY A 88 7.60 -7.37 -3.71
CA GLY A 88 7.03 -8.55 -3.04
C GLY A 88 6.58 -8.29 -1.60
N ASP A 89 6.97 -7.17 -0.99
CA ASP A 89 6.50 -6.82 0.35
C ASP A 89 5.03 -6.44 0.34
N VAL A 90 4.32 -6.79 1.41
CA VAL A 90 3.03 -6.17 1.71
C VAL A 90 3.29 -5.00 2.66
N VAL A 91 2.81 -3.82 2.29
CA VAL A 91 2.96 -2.61 3.11
C VAL A 91 1.61 -2.13 3.61
N LEU A 92 1.61 -1.57 4.82
CA LEU A 92 0.51 -0.83 5.40
C LEU A 92 0.88 0.64 5.46
N ILE A 93 0.10 1.48 4.78
CA ILE A 93 0.17 2.93 4.84
C ILE A 93 -0.91 3.42 5.79
N GLN A 94 -0.54 4.26 6.76
CA GLN A 94 -1.48 4.89 7.69
C GLN A 94 -1.40 6.41 7.58
N ASN A 95 -2.56 7.06 7.66
CA ASN A 95 -2.71 8.52 7.56
C ASN A 95 -2.04 9.12 6.30
N GLY A 96 -2.19 8.43 5.17
CA GLY A 96 -1.71 8.89 3.88
C GLY A 96 -2.62 9.91 3.21
N TRP A 97 -2.22 10.32 2.02
CA TRP A 97 -2.96 11.23 1.16
C TRP A 97 -2.94 10.72 -0.28
N CYS A 98 -4.10 10.69 -0.93
CA CYS A 98 -4.23 10.34 -2.34
C CYS A 98 -4.24 11.60 -3.22
N LYS A 99 -3.37 11.65 -4.22
CA LYS A 99 -3.36 12.66 -5.28
C LYS A 99 -3.53 11.99 -6.64
N ARG A 100 -3.97 12.77 -7.63
CA ARG A 100 -3.80 12.39 -9.03
C ARG A 100 -2.47 12.91 -9.56
N ARG A 101 -1.71 12.06 -10.24
CA ARG A 101 -0.47 12.44 -10.93
C ARG A 101 -0.38 11.71 -12.26
N MET A 102 -0.29 12.45 -13.36
CA MET A 102 -0.23 11.89 -14.72
C MET A 102 -1.37 10.89 -15.00
N GLY A 103 -2.60 11.24 -14.59
CA GLY A 103 -3.78 10.39 -14.78
C GLY A 103 -3.97 9.31 -13.70
N GLU A 104 -2.92 8.96 -12.95
CA GLU A 104 -2.96 7.86 -11.99
C GLU A 104 -3.20 8.32 -10.54
N ARG A 105 -3.84 7.45 -9.75
CA ARG A 105 -3.96 7.63 -8.29
C ARG A 105 -2.63 7.30 -7.63
N VAL A 106 -2.12 8.22 -6.83
CA VAL A 106 -0.86 8.09 -6.11
C VAL A 106 -1.08 8.38 -4.62
N VAL A 107 -0.71 7.43 -3.77
CA VAL A 107 -0.79 7.56 -2.32
C VAL A 107 0.60 7.83 -1.72
N SER A 108 0.64 8.74 -0.75
CA SER A 108 1.86 9.08 -0.04
C SER A 108 1.59 9.27 1.43
N THR A 109 2.55 8.93 2.30
CA THR A 109 2.44 9.19 3.75
C THR A 109 2.48 10.67 4.10
N GLY A 110 3.03 11.50 3.21
CA GLY A 110 3.32 12.90 3.54
C GLY A 110 4.19 13.00 4.80
N ARG A 111 3.99 14.08 5.57
CA ARG A 111 4.77 14.36 6.80
C ARG A 111 4.26 13.65 8.05
N SER A 112 2.96 13.33 8.10
CA SER A 112 2.27 12.83 9.30
C SER A 112 1.85 11.37 9.22
N GLY A 113 1.92 10.77 8.03
CA GLY A 113 1.64 9.37 7.82
C GLY A 113 2.84 8.48 8.05
N SER A 114 2.59 7.17 8.10
CA SER A 114 3.61 6.15 8.27
C SER A 114 3.44 5.02 7.26
N LEU A 115 4.52 4.29 7.04
CA LEU A 115 4.55 3.08 6.24
C LEU A 115 5.26 1.99 7.04
N SER A 116 4.65 0.81 7.12
CA SER A 116 5.27 -0.39 7.68
C SER A 116 5.17 -1.56 6.70
N VAL A 117 6.18 -2.42 6.70
CA VAL A 117 6.09 -3.73 6.04
C VAL A 117 5.36 -4.67 7.00
N VAL A 118 4.26 -5.25 6.54
CA VAL A 118 3.47 -6.23 7.30
C VAL A 118 3.70 -7.57 6.62
N GLY A 119 4.35 -8.52 7.32
CA GLY A 119 4.74 -9.81 6.74
C GLY A 119 3.57 -10.56 6.09
N ASN A 120 3.89 -11.49 5.18
CA ASN A 120 2.93 -12.20 4.31
C ASN A 120 1.75 -12.82 5.06
N GLN A 121 0.69 -12.04 5.22
CA GLN A 121 -0.67 -12.52 5.44
C GLN A 121 -1.41 -12.20 4.14
N SER A 122 -1.93 -13.23 3.49
CA SER A 122 -2.61 -13.18 2.19
C SER A 122 -3.51 -11.94 2.07
N LEU A 123 -3.27 -11.13 1.04
CA LEU A 123 -4.10 -9.98 0.65
C LEU A 123 -5.41 -10.44 0.01
#